data_AF-A0A4Q0AZ82-F1
#
_entry.id   AF-A0A4Q0AZ82-F1
#
_cell.length_a   1.000
_cell.length_b   1.000
_cell.length_c   1.000
_cell.angle_alpha   90.00
_cell.angle_beta   90.00
_cell.angle_gamma   90.00
#
_symmetry.space_group_name_H-M   'P 1'
#
loop_
_entity.id
_entity.type
_entity.pdbx_description
1 polymer ?
#
loop_
_entity_poly.entity_id
_entity_poly.type
_entity_poly.pdbx_seq_one_letter_code
_entity_poly.pdbx_strand_id
1 'polypeptide(L)'
;MRKFFLIIFCLCTTASFAQLKLGVEVGYNTSGFIDQGSDIQYFNLSRIPTFQAGIVAEQTLNKHFSASSGLIFFQKGGRKDKTVFATTGASTTSKFNYIQIPLNLQYSIPLNKTLKALVGAGFYGAVGISGTEKGTDEEISGNTTVVNNKVKFSNNPYYTSGTTYVKPLDFGYDVLVGLAYHQFEFKATLTNGFGNIYPTGSTRFANSVIGFTVAYLVPWK
;
A
#
# COMPACT_ATOMS: atom_id res chain seq x y z
N MET A 1 20.09 -29.77 -9.25
CA MET A 1 19.23 -28.55 -9.21
C MET A 1 19.55 -27.62 -8.03
N ARG A 2 19.76 -28.10 -6.79
CA ARG A 2 20.08 -27.24 -5.62
C ARG A 2 21.39 -26.43 -5.73
N LYS A 3 22.41 -26.97 -6.41
CA LYS A 3 23.74 -26.32 -6.57
C LYS A 3 23.76 -25.24 -7.67
N PHE A 4 22.86 -25.33 -8.65
CA PHE A 4 22.76 -24.33 -9.73
C PHE A 4 22.14 -23.02 -9.23
N PHE A 5 21.16 -23.10 -8.31
CA PHE A 5 20.59 -21.94 -7.63
C PHE A 5 21.61 -21.19 -6.77
N LEU A 6 22.51 -21.92 -6.09
CA LEU A 6 23.58 -21.32 -5.28
C LEU A 6 24.63 -20.59 -6.13
N ILE A 7 24.96 -21.11 -7.31
CA ILE A 7 25.92 -20.48 -8.22
C ILE A 7 25.32 -19.21 -8.85
N ILE A 8 24.03 -19.21 -9.20
CA ILE A 8 23.32 -18.00 -9.68
C ILE A 8 23.25 -16.95 -8.56
N PHE A 9 22.94 -17.36 -7.32
CA PHE A 9 22.89 -16.46 -6.17
C PHE A 9 24.27 -15.87 -5.82
N CYS A 10 25.36 -16.63 -5.98
CA CYS A 10 26.72 -16.16 -5.72
C CYS A 10 27.34 -15.32 -6.87
N LEU A 11 26.87 -15.46 -8.10
CA LEU A 11 27.29 -14.61 -9.23
C LEU A 11 26.57 -13.26 -9.23
N CYS A 12 25.36 -13.17 -8.67
CA CYS A 12 24.65 -11.91 -8.48
C CYS A 12 25.29 -11.01 -7.39
N THR A 13 26.03 -11.57 -6.44
CA THR A 13 26.58 -10.81 -5.32
C THR A 13 27.90 -10.10 -5.62
N THR A 14 28.68 -10.52 -6.62
CA THR A 14 30.01 -9.93 -6.86
C THR A 14 30.03 -8.81 -7.90
N ALA A 15 29.01 -8.70 -8.76
CA ALA A 15 28.93 -7.67 -9.81
C ALA A 15 28.00 -6.49 -9.49
N SER A 16 27.22 -6.56 -8.40
CA SER A 16 26.03 -5.70 -8.23
C SER A 16 26.08 -4.68 -7.08
N PHE A 17 27.13 -4.60 -6.26
CA PHE A 17 27.14 -3.62 -5.15
C PHE A 17 27.53 -2.20 -5.55
N ALA A 18 28.13 -1.98 -6.74
CA ALA A 18 28.68 -0.68 -7.13
C ALA A 18 27.64 0.37 -7.61
N GLN A 19 26.35 0.02 -7.69
CA GLN A 19 25.29 0.92 -8.16
C GLN A 19 24.05 0.90 -7.27
N LEU A 20 24.24 0.54 -6.00
CA LEU A 20 23.20 0.64 -4.98
C LEU A 20 23.08 2.09 -4.54
N LYS A 21 21.86 2.60 -4.43
CA LYS A 21 21.52 3.87 -3.79
C LYS A 21 20.63 3.59 -2.60
N LEU A 22 20.92 4.21 -1.47
CA LEU A 22 20.05 4.18 -0.30
C LEU A 22 19.44 5.56 -0.07
N GLY A 23 18.24 5.57 0.48
CA GLY A 23 17.52 6.80 0.69
C GLY A 23 16.35 6.69 1.63
N VAL A 24 15.65 7.80 1.73
CA VAL A 24 14.39 7.91 2.45
C VAL A 24 13.31 8.34 1.49
N GLU A 25 12.08 7.93 1.76
CA GLU A 25 10.91 8.43 1.04
C GLU A 25 9.80 8.83 2.00
N VAL A 26 9.03 9.82 1.59
CA VAL A 26 7.82 10.29 2.25
C VAL A 26 6.74 10.55 1.21
N GLY A 27 5.48 10.31 1.55
CA GLY A 27 4.39 10.51 0.61
C GLY A 27 3.07 10.85 1.27
N TYR A 28 2.24 11.55 0.50
CA TYR A 28 0.87 11.87 0.83
C TYR A 28 -0.05 11.15 -0.15
N ASN A 29 -1.04 10.47 0.42
CA ASN A 29 -1.82 9.46 -0.27
C ASN A 29 -3.32 9.67 -0.04
N THR A 30 -4.12 9.17 -0.98
CA THR A 30 -5.56 9.01 -0.84
C THR A 30 -5.89 7.52 -0.93
N SER A 31 -6.36 6.95 0.18
CA SER A 31 -6.65 5.52 0.30
C SER A 31 -8.15 5.28 0.31
N GLY A 32 -8.61 4.26 -0.40
CA GLY A 32 -9.98 3.76 -0.35
C GLY A 32 -10.03 2.24 -0.44
N PHE A 33 -11.23 1.72 -0.62
CA PHE A 33 -11.48 0.30 -0.86
C PHE A 33 -12.01 0.08 -2.27
N ILE A 34 -11.61 -1.03 -2.88
CA ILE A 34 -12.24 -1.59 -4.08
C ILE A 34 -13.14 -2.73 -3.62
N ASP A 35 -14.42 -2.67 -3.96
CA ASP A 35 -15.33 -3.80 -3.79
C ASP A 35 -15.03 -4.85 -4.87
N GLN A 36 -14.69 -6.05 -4.45
CA GLN A 36 -14.47 -7.23 -5.30
C GLN A 36 -15.69 -8.16 -5.32
N GLY A 37 -16.80 -7.77 -4.68
CA GLY A 37 -18.09 -8.45 -4.73
C GLY A 37 -18.92 -8.09 -5.97
N SER A 38 -20.02 -8.83 -6.17
CA SER A 38 -20.96 -8.71 -7.31
C SER A 38 -21.70 -7.36 -7.38
N ASP A 39 -22.18 -7.03 -8.59
CA ASP A 39 -22.72 -5.76 -9.15
C ASP A 39 -23.56 -4.79 -8.29
N ILE A 40 -23.98 -5.15 -7.08
CA ILE A 40 -24.77 -4.29 -6.19
C ILE A 40 -23.88 -3.74 -5.07
N GLN A 41 -23.57 -2.45 -5.16
CA GLN A 41 -22.75 -1.75 -4.18
C GLN A 41 -23.59 -1.37 -2.95
N TYR A 42 -23.49 -2.15 -1.87
CA TYR A 42 -24.23 -1.92 -0.61
C TYR A 42 -23.67 -0.78 0.25
N PHE A 43 -22.49 -0.26 -0.09
CA PHE A 43 -21.81 0.80 0.66
C PHE A 43 -21.25 1.86 -0.27
N ASN A 44 -21.43 3.13 0.07
CA ASN A 44 -20.72 4.20 -0.59
C ASN A 44 -19.27 4.22 -0.07
N LEU A 45 -18.30 4.03 -0.97
CA LEU A 45 -16.88 3.96 -0.64
C LEU A 45 -16.21 5.29 -0.94
N SER A 46 -15.76 5.97 0.12
CA SER A 46 -15.03 7.22 0.00
C SER A 46 -13.56 7.04 0.38
N ARG A 47 -12.69 7.79 -0.29
CA ARG A 47 -11.26 7.78 0.00
C ARG A 47 -10.93 8.71 1.17
N ILE A 48 -9.90 8.38 1.92
CA ILE A 48 -9.39 9.13 3.06
C ILE A 48 -7.93 9.53 2.84
N PRO A 49 -7.49 10.67 3.40
CA PRO A 49 -6.09 11.04 3.35
C PRO A 49 -5.25 10.10 4.24
N THR A 50 -4.15 9.61 3.70
CA THR A 50 -3.16 8.77 4.38
C THR A 50 -1.74 9.23 4.01
N PHE A 51 -0.73 8.64 4.65
CA PHE A 51 0.66 8.99 4.43
C PHE A 51 1.54 7.74 4.44
N GLN A 52 2.72 7.87 3.87
CA GLN A 52 3.77 6.86 3.93
C GLN A 52 5.11 7.51 4.26
N ALA A 53 5.98 6.75 4.93
CA ALA A 53 7.36 7.16 5.19
C ALA A 53 8.22 5.91 5.37
N GLY A 54 9.45 5.94 4.87
CA GLY A 54 10.32 4.77 4.96
C GLY A 54 11.72 4.98 4.43
N ILE A 55 12.47 3.89 4.48
CA ILE A 55 13.78 3.78 3.85
C ILE A 55 13.65 2.98 2.57
N VAL A 56 14.42 3.36 1.56
CA VAL A 56 14.42 2.74 0.23
C VAL A 56 15.83 2.45 -0.23
N ALA A 57 15.96 1.38 -0.99
CA ALA A 57 17.17 0.96 -1.67
C ALA A 57 16.85 0.79 -3.15
N GLU A 58 17.63 1.42 -4.01
CA GLU A 58 17.56 1.29 -5.45
C GLU A 58 18.84 0.66 -5.98
N GLN A 59 18.70 -0.42 -6.71
CA GLN A 59 19.77 -1.06 -7.45
C GLN A 59 19.64 -0.72 -8.93
N THR A 60 20.65 -0.06 -9.49
CA THR A 60 20.69 0.12 -10.95
C THR A 60 21.08 -1.22 -11.60
N LEU A 61 20.25 -1.69 -12.54
CA LEU A 61 20.49 -2.94 -13.28
C LEU A 61 21.20 -2.68 -14.60
N ASN A 62 20.78 -1.61 -15.30
CA ASN A 62 21.42 -1.13 -16.51
C ASN A 62 21.13 0.37 -16.70
N LYS A 63 21.50 0.93 -17.85
CA LYS A 63 21.33 2.38 -18.15
C LYS A 63 19.89 2.88 -18.04
N HIS A 64 18.91 2.00 -18.19
CA HIS A 64 17.49 2.33 -18.19
C HIS A 64 16.72 1.67 -17.06
N PHE A 65 17.09 0.47 -16.62
CA PHE A 65 16.35 -0.27 -15.62
C PHE A 65 16.99 -0.18 -14.24
N SER A 66 16.16 0.06 -13.24
CA SER A 66 16.50 0.01 -11.81
C SER A 66 15.48 -0.86 -11.08
N ALA A 67 15.91 -1.62 -10.09
CA ALA A 67 15.04 -2.30 -9.15
C ALA A 67 15.07 -1.56 -7.83
N SER A 68 13.92 -1.27 -7.23
CA SER A 68 13.83 -0.60 -5.92
C SER A 68 13.02 -1.42 -4.94
N SER A 69 13.50 -1.47 -3.70
CA SER A 69 12.80 -2.06 -2.57
C SER A 69 12.97 -1.19 -1.33
N GLY A 70 12.29 -1.49 -0.23
CA GLY A 70 12.35 -0.66 0.97
C GLY A 70 11.57 -1.22 2.13
N LEU A 71 11.61 -0.49 3.25
CA LEU A 71 10.81 -0.74 4.43
C LEU A 71 10.01 0.52 4.73
N ILE A 72 8.70 0.48 4.46
CA ILE A 72 7.84 1.65 4.45
C ILE A 72 6.72 1.47 5.46
N PHE A 73 6.58 2.43 6.39
CA PHE A 73 5.33 2.62 7.10
C PHE A 73 4.30 3.15 6.11
N PHE A 74 3.22 2.40 5.91
CA PHE A 74 2.21 2.71 4.90
C PHE A 74 0.83 2.70 5.53
N GLN A 75 0.17 3.86 5.59
CA GLN A 75 -1.21 3.95 6.05
C GLN A 75 -2.19 3.74 4.89
N LYS A 76 -3.09 2.77 5.07
CA LYS A 76 -4.19 2.42 4.16
C LYS A 76 -5.53 2.54 4.89
N GLY A 77 -6.62 2.30 4.18
CA GLY A 77 -7.97 2.35 4.73
C GLY A 77 -8.94 3.06 3.79
N GLY A 78 -10.07 3.46 4.33
CA GLY A 78 -11.16 4.05 3.57
C GLY A 78 -12.34 4.35 4.47
N ARG A 79 -13.31 5.07 3.91
CA ARG A 79 -14.58 5.35 4.54
C ARG A 79 -15.68 4.54 3.87
N LYS A 80 -16.50 3.89 4.68
CA LYS A 80 -17.68 3.14 4.28
C LYS A 80 -18.88 3.91 4.84
N ASP A 81 -19.70 4.43 3.94
CA ASP A 81 -20.96 5.08 4.29
C ASP A 81 -22.15 4.22 3.84
N LYS A 82 -23.26 4.28 4.58
CA LYS A 82 -24.50 3.65 4.15
C LYS A 82 -25.00 4.29 2.85
N THR A 83 -25.59 3.48 1.98
CA THR A 83 -26.28 3.96 0.76
C THR A 83 -27.65 4.54 1.08
N VAL A 84 -28.19 5.38 0.20
CA VAL A 84 -29.54 5.99 0.30
C VAL A 84 -30.65 4.94 0.40
N PHE A 85 -30.40 3.72 -0.09
CA PHE A 85 -31.33 2.58 -0.02
C PHE A 85 -31.30 1.82 1.31
N ALA A 86 -30.41 2.18 2.24
CA ALA A 86 -30.33 1.58 3.57
C ALA A 86 -30.91 2.55 4.62
N THR A 87 -32.05 2.18 5.21
CA THR A 87 -32.70 2.98 6.27
C THR A 87 -31.85 3.05 7.55
N THR A 88 -30.91 2.11 7.71
CA THR A 88 -30.02 1.94 8.87
C THR A 88 -28.63 1.47 8.45
N GLY A 89 -27.65 1.62 9.35
CA GLY A 89 -26.32 1.04 9.18
C GLY A 89 -25.17 1.98 9.51
N ALA A 90 -23.97 1.39 9.50
CA ALA A 90 -22.77 2.04 9.98
C ALA A 90 -22.10 2.94 8.93
N SER A 91 -21.73 4.15 9.36
CA SER A 91 -20.85 5.06 8.66
C SER A 91 -19.49 5.07 9.39
N THR A 92 -18.50 4.38 8.83
CA THR A 92 -17.21 4.19 9.49
C THR A 92 -16.02 4.58 8.61
N THR A 93 -15.03 5.20 9.23
CA THR A 93 -13.71 5.45 8.68
C THR A 93 -12.72 4.48 9.30
N SER A 94 -12.13 3.62 8.49
CA SER A 94 -11.10 2.67 8.91
C SER A 94 -9.72 3.16 8.47
N LYS A 95 -8.76 3.14 9.39
CA LYS A 95 -7.33 3.40 9.13
C LYS A 95 -6.52 2.20 9.55
N PHE A 96 -5.68 1.72 8.67
CA PHE A 96 -4.83 0.56 8.85
C PHE A 96 -3.38 0.96 8.61
N ASN A 97 -2.52 0.66 9.57
CA ASN A 97 -1.09 0.93 9.49
C ASN A 97 -0.38 -0.37 9.16
N TYR A 98 0.38 -0.36 8.07
CA TYR A 98 1.16 -1.49 7.59
C TYR A 98 2.66 -1.16 7.59
N ILE A 99 3.48 -2.19 7.75
CA ILE A 99 4.85 -2.18 7.28
C ILE A 99 4.86 -2.88 5.92
N GLN A 100 5.19 -2.12 4.88
CA GLN A 100 5.18 -2.56 3.49
C GLN A 100 6.60 -2.68 2.95
N ILE A 101 6.84 -3.77 2.24
CA ILE A 101 8.05 -4.02 1.46
C ILE A 101 7.64 -4.07 -0.01
N PRO A 102 7.92 -3.01 -0.79
CA PRO A 102 7.72 -3.02 -2.23
C PRO A 102 8.90 -3.68 -2.93
N LEU A 103 8.64 -4.20 -4.13
CA LEU A 103 9.62 -4.68 -5.07
C LEU A 103 9.22 -4.15 -6.45
N ASN A 104 9.78 -2.99 -6.80
CA ASN A 104 9.43 -2.26 -8.01
C ASN A 104 10.56 -2.37 -9.04
N LEU A 105 10.18 -2.57 -10.30
CA LEU A 105 11.05 -2.39 -11.44
C LEU A 105 10.71 -1.05 -12.10
N GLN A 106 11.72 -0.21 -12.28
CA GLN A 106 11.60 1.13 -12.83
C GLN A 106 12.40 1.24 -14.13
N TYR A 107 11.80 1.89 -15.12
CA TYR A 107 12.41 2.27 -16.39
C TYR A 107 12.62 3.79 -16.42
N SER A 108 13.87 4.18 -16.64
CA SER A 108 14.36 5.54 -16.68
C SER A 108 14.56 6.01 -18.12
N ILE A 109 13.83 7.05 -18.50
CA ILE A 109 13.95 7.74 -19.78
C ILE A 109 14.75 9.03 -19.54
N PRO A 110 16.01 9.12 -19.99
CA PRO A 110 16.79 10.34 -19.86
C PRO A 110 16.17 11.44 -20.73
N LEU A 111 15.68 12.51 -20.10
CA LEU A 111 15.19 13.69 -20.80
C LEU A 111 16.33 14.68 -21.08
N ASN A 112 17.27 14.79 -20.14
CA ASN A 112 18.53 15.53 -20.29
C ASN A 112 19.61 14.95 -19.33
N LYS A 113 20.71 15.68 -19.12
CA LYS A 113 21.84 15.22 -18.27
C LYS A 113 21.47 15.04 -16.78
N THR A 114 20.46 15.76 -16.28
CA THR A 114 20.12 15.82 -14.85
C THR A 114 18.69 15.35 -14.53
N LEU A 115 17.81 15.32 -15.53
CA LEU A 115 16.39 14.98 -15.42
C LEU A 115 16.09 13.69 -16.19
N LYS A 116 15.40 12.77 -15.53
CA LYS A 116 14.90 11.52 -16.10
C LYS A 116 13.41 11.37 -15.81
N ALA A 117 12.64 10.89 -16.77
CA ALA A 117 11.29 10.40 -16.50
C ALA A 117 11.37 8.95 -16.03
N LEU A 118 10.49 8.59 -15.10
CA LEU A 118 10.39 7.27 -14.50
C LEU A 118 9.02 6.68 -14.82
N VAL A 119 9.00 5.42 -15.21
CA VAL A 119 7.79 4.59 -15.23
C VAL A 119 8.15 3.26 -14.60
N GLY A 120 7.29 2.71 -13.76
CA GLY A 120 7.60 1.46 -13.09
C GLY A 120 6.36 0.71 -12.66
N ALA A 121 6.58 -0.56 -12.36
CA ALA A 121 5.58 -1.42 -11.77
C ALA A 121 6.25 -2.45 -10.88
N GLY A 122 5.50 -3.00 -9.95
CA GLY A 122 6.03 -3.96 -8.98
C GLY A 122 4.97 -4.64 -8.17
N PHE A 123 5.44 -5.41 -7.20
CA PHE A 123 4.61 -6.07 -6.21
C PHE A 123 4.98 -5.57 -4.82
N TYR A 124 4.04 -5.65 -3.89
CA TYR A 124 4.33 -5.40 -2.49
C TYR A 124 3.80 -6.53 -1.60
N GLY A 125 4.49 -6.73 -0.49
CA GLY A 125 3.98 -7.45 0.67
C GLY A 125 3.89 -6.51 1.85
N ALA A 126 2.80 -6.56 2.60
CA ALA A 126 2.56 -5.70 3.73
C ALA A 126 2.05 -6.50 4.94
N VAL A 127 2.54 -6.16 6.13
CA VAL A 127 2.08 -6.72 7.40
C VAL A 127 1.43 -5.65 8.26
N GLY A 128 0.22 -5.92 8.73
CA GLY A 128 -0.55 -5.00 9.55
C GLY A 128 -0.01 -4.93 10.97
N ILE A 129 0.15 -3.72 11.50
CA ILE A 129 0.73 -3.47 12.83
C ILE A 129 -0.25 -2.80 13.80
N SER A 130 -1.08 -1.89 13.31
CA SER A 130 -2.11 -1.21 14.12
C SER A 130 -3.20 -0.60 13.25
N GLY A 131 -4.31 -0.23 13.84
CA GLY A 131 -5.36 0.48 13.13
C GLY A 131 -6.55 0.80 14.03
N THR A 132 -7.46 1.58 13.47
CA THR A 132 -8.67 2.03 14.15
C THR A 132 -9.82 2.10 13.17
N GLU A 133 -11.03 1.82 13.63
CA GLU A 133 -12.27 2.09 12.92
C GLU A 133 -13.14 3.00 13.77
N LYS A 134 -13.51 4.16 13.24
CA LYS A 134 -14.28 5.17 13.95
C LYS A 134 -15.47 5.61 13.13
N GLY A 135 -16.60 5.89 13.76
CA GLY A 135 -17.80 6.25 13.04
C GLY A 135 -19.04 6.24 13.91
N THR A 136 -20.19 6.05 13.27
CA THR A 136 -21.48 5.91 13.91
C THR A 136 -22.25 4.75 13.31
N ASP A 137 -23.12 4.14 14.11
CA ASP A 137 -24.08 3.14 13.65
C ASP A 137 -25.49 3.59 14.04
N GLU A 138 -26.37 3.65 13.04
CA GLU A 138 -27.75 4.12 13.19
C GLU A 138 -28.71 2.94 13.11
N GLU A 139 -29.41 2.68 14.22
CA GLU A 139 -30.41 1.63 14.34
C GLU A 139 -31.75 2.01 13.71
N ILE A 140 -32.65 1.02 13.51
CA ILE A 140 -33.99 1.23 12.94
C ILE A 140 -34.83 2.15 13.84
N SER A 141 -34.53 2.13 15.14
CA SER A 141 -35.13 2.98 16.16
C SER A 141 -34.77 4.47 16.04
N GLY A 142 -33.80 4.83 15.18
CA GLY A 142 -33.24 6.18 15.07
C GLY A 142 -32.13 6.48 16.08
N ASN A 143 -31.81 5.53 16.96
CA ASN A 143 -30.69 5.67 17.88
C ASN A 143 -29.35 5.60 17.12
N THR A 144 -28.46 6.54 17.42
CA THR A 144 -27.09 6.58 16.88
C THR A 144 -26.12 6.16 17.97
N THR A 145 -25.34 5.12 17.71
CA THR A 145 -24.25 4.67 18.60
C THR A 145 -22.90 5.06 18.02
N VAL A 146 -21.93 5.38 18.88
CA VAL A 146 -20.57 5.73 18.45
C VAL A 146 -19.76 4.45 18.24
N VAL A 147 -19.20 4.30 17.04
CA VAL A 147 -18.25 3.24 16.73
C VAL A 147 -16.83 3.75 17.00
N ASN A 148 -16.10 3.05 17.86
CA ASN A 148 -14.69 3.33 18.15
C ASN A 148 -13.95 2.02 18.41
N ASN A 149 -13.70 1.28 17.34
CA ASN A 149 -13.12 -0.05 17.40
C ASN A 149 -11.61 0.00 17.20
N LYS A 150 -10.89 -0.86 17.93
CA LYS A 150 -9.48 -1.15 17.63
C LYS A 150 -9.41 -2.17 16.50
N VAL A 151 -8.48 -1.98 15.58
CA VAL A 151 -8.23 -2.98 14.52
C VAL A 151 -7.25 -4.03 15.05
N LYS A 152 -7.65 -5.30 14.95
CA LYS A 152 -6.82 -6.46 15.28
C LYS A 152 -6.49 -7.23 14.00
N PHE A 153 -5.20 -7.42 13.76
CA PHE A 153 -4.71 -8.18 12.63
C PHE A 153 -4.73 -9.68 12.95
N SER A 154 -5.72 -10.39 12.42
CA SER A 154 -5.89 -11.83 12.65
C SER A 154 -6.74 -12.48 11.56
N ASN A 155 -6.44 -13.74 11.25
CA ASN A 155 -7.31 -14.58 10.42
C ASN A 155 -8.46 -15.21 11.22
N ASN A 156 -8.51 -14.97 12.52
CA ASN A 156 -9.51 -15.57 13.40
C ASN A 156 -10.89 -14.89 13.22
N PRO A 157 -11.96 -15.65 12.89
CA PRO A 157 -13.28 -15.09 12.62
C PRO A 157 -14.09 -14.70 13.87
N TYR A 158 -13.60 -14.94 15.09
CA TYR A 158 -14.41 -14.69 16.30
C TYR A 158 -14.72 -13.21 16.48
N TYR A 159 -16.02 -12.88 16.50
CA TYR A 159 -16.50 -11.56 16.84
C TYR A 159 -16.08 -11.18 18.25
N THR A 160 -15.60 -9.96 18.43
CA THR A 160 -15.31 -9.37 19.74
C THR A 160 -15.82 -7.95 19.70
N SER A 161 -16.72 -7.61 20.62
CA SER A 161 -17.26 -6.25 20.70
C SER A 161 -16.14 -5.22 20.80
N GLY A 162 -16.25 -4.11 20.07
CA GLY A 162 -15.22 -3.06 20.02
C GLY A 162 -13.97 -3.42 19.20
N THR A 163 -13.97 -4.53 18.45
CA THR A 163 -12.81 -4.98 17.67
C THR A 163 -13.17 -5.23 16.21
N THR A 164 -12.38 -4.64 15.32
CA THR A 164 -12.47 -4.89 13.88
C THR A 164 -11.34 -5.81 13.46
N TYR A 165 -11.68 -6.94 12.85
CA TYR A 165 -10.70 -7.93 12.42
C TYR A 165 -10.29 -7.69 10.97
N VAL A 166 -8.98 -7.58 10.74
CA VAL A 166 -8.38 -7.40 9.41
C VAL A 166 -7.32 -8.48 9.22
N LYS A 167 -7.15 -9.00 8.01
CA LYS A 167 -6.12 -9.99 7.73
C LYS A 167 -4.74 -9.40 7.99
N PRO A 168 -3.82 -10.16 8.61
CA PRO A 168 -2.51 -9.65 8.97
C PRO A 168 -1.62 -9.34 7.77
N LEU A 169 -1.86 -10.00 6.63
CA LEU A 169 -1.07 -9.85 5.42
C LEU A 169 -1.92 -9.21 4.31
N ASP A 170 -1.32 -8.26 3.61
CA ASP A 170 -1.85 -7.63 2.41
C ASP A 170 -0.79 -7.72 1.30
N PHE A 171 -1.20 -8.20 0.13
CA PHE A 171 -0.34 -8.36 -1.03
C PHE A 171 -1.00 -7.70 -2.22
N GLY A 172 -0.18 -7.09 -3.08
CA GLY A 172 -0.69 -6.35 -4.21
C GLY A 172 0.38 -5.94 -5.19
N TYR A 173 0.00 -4.99 -6.03
CA TYR A 173 0.88 -4.42 -7.03
C TYR A 173 0.96 -2.90 -6.88
N ASP A 174 2.09 -2.38 -7.35
CA ASP A 174 2.39 -0.97 -7.45
C ASP A 174 2.57 -0.60 -8.93
N VAL A 175 2.08 0.56 -9.32
CA VAL A 175 2.38 1.23 -10.58
C VAL A 175 2.83 2.64 -10.25
N LEU A 176 3.90 3.11 -10.88
CA LEU A 176 4.45 4.43 -10.63
C LEU A 176 4.83 5.13 -11.94
N VAL A 177 4.67 6.45 -11.93
CA VAL A 177 5.24 7.37 -12.92
C VAL A 177 5.88 8.52 -12.16
N GLY A 178 6.94 9.10 -12.70
CA GLY A 178 7.65 10.15 -11.96
C GLY A 178 8.76 10.84 -12.72
N LEU A 179 9.48 11.69 -12.00
CA LEU A 179 10.65 12.41 -12.46
C LEU A 179 11.77 12.23 -11.44
N ALA A 180 12.96 11.84 -11.90
CA ALA A 180 14.18 11.89 -11.12
C ALA A 180 14.98 13.14 -11.51
N TYR A 181 15.31 13.96 -10.51
CA TYR A 181 16.17 15.12 -10.64
C TYR A 181 17.30 15.06 -9.60
N HIS A 182 18.53 14.86 -10.07
CA HIS A 182 19.68 14.58 -9.20
C HIS A 182 19.40 13.39 -8.26
N GLN A 183 19.38 13.66 -6.96
CA GLN A 183 19.15 12.68 -5.89
C GLN A 183 17.68 12.57 -5.52
N PHE A 184 16.81 13.41 -6.09
CA PHE A 184 15.40 13.44 -5.76
C PHE A 184 14.58 12.69 -6.81
N GLU A 185 13.57 11.96 -6.34
CA GLU A 185 12.53 11.39 -7.20
C GLU A 185 11.17 11.91 -6.75
N PHE A 186 10.38 12.37 -7.70
CA PHE A 186 8.99 12.78 -7.51
C PHE A 186 8.11 11.78 -8.25
N LYS A 187 7.30 11.01 -7.52
CA LYS A 187 6.53 9.88 -8.06
C LYS A 187 5.05 10.08 -7.78
N ALA A 188 4.21 9.82 -8.77
CA ALA A 188 2.81 9.50 -8.57
C ALA A 188 2.66 7.97 -8.58
N THR A 189 1.94 7.43 -7.60
CA THR A 189 1.84 5.98 -7.36
C THR A 189 0.39 5.53 -7.32
N LEU A 190 0.14 4.31 -7.81
CA LEU A 190 -1.09 3.55 -7.64
C LEU A 190 -0.70 2.21 -6.99
N THR A 191 -1.20 1.97 -5.78
CA THR A 191 -0.94 0.77 -4.98
C THR A 191 -2.27 0.07 -4.70
N ASN A 192 -2.47 -1.11 -5.28
CA ASN A 192 -3.72 -1.86 -5.18
C ASN A 192 -3.46 -3.25 -4.61
N GLY A 193 -4.29 -3.68 -3.65
CA GLY A 193 -4.27 -5.04 -3.10
C GLY A 193 -4.95 -6.05 -4.02
N PHE A 194 -4.46 -7.29 -4.02
CA PHE A 194 -5.07 -8.39 -4.77
C PHE A 194 -6.29 -8.98 -4.08
N GLY A 195 -6.29 -9.00 -2.76
CA GLY A 195 -7.18 -9.85 -1.97
C GLY A 195 -8.10 -9.09 -1.03
N ASN A 196 -9.10 -9.82 -0.54
CA ASN A 196 -9.98 -9.34 0.52
C ASN A 196 -9.18 -9.13 1.81
N ILE A 197 -9.27 -7.93 2.38
CA ILE A 197 -8.60 -7.53 3.63
C ILE A 197 -9.34 -8.01 4.88
N TYR A 198 -10.61 -8.41 4.78
CA TYR A 198 -11.37 -8.94 5.91
C TYR A 198 -11.31 -10.48 5.95
N PRO A 199 -11.19 -11.10 7.14
CA PRO A 199 -11.16 -12.56 7.28
C PRO A 199 -12.54 -13.20 7.07
N THR A 200 -13.61 -12.46 7.34
CA THR A 200 -15.01 -12.89 7.23
C THR A 200 -15.84 -11.82 6.52
N GLY A 201 -17.04 -12.19 6.08
CA GLY A 201 -17.96 -11.30 5.36
C GLY A 201 -18.19 -11.76 3.91
N SER A 202 -19.39 -11.50 3.41
CA SER A 202 -19.77 -11.76 2.01
C SER A 202 -19.14 -10.75 1.05
N THR A 203 -19.02 -9.49 1.47
CA THR A 203 -18.38 -8.43 0.69
C THR A 203 -16.87 -8.52 0.82
N ARG A 204 -16.17 -8.41 -0.30
CA ARG A 204 -14.71 -8.51 -0.37
C ARG A 204 -14.13 -7.15 -0.69
N PHE A 205 -13.26 -6.63 0.17
CA PHE A 205 -12.63 -5.33 -0.05
C PHE A 205 -11.13 -5.47 -0.24
N ALA A 206 -10.59 -4.86 -1.27
CA ALA A 206 -9.15 -4.69 -1.45
C ALA A 206 -8.73 -3.23 -1.19
N ASN A 207 -7.52 -3.02 -0.69
CA ASN A 207 -6.98 -1.67 -0.52
C ASN A 207 -6.68 -1.05 -1.90
N SER A 208 -6.99 0.25 -2.06
CA SER A 208 -6.57 1.03 -3.23
C SER A 208 -6.08 2.40 -2.82
N VAL A 209 -4.84 2.70 -3.19
CA VAL A 209 -4.15 3.90 -2.78
C VAL A 209 -3.60 4.59 -4.01
N ILE A 210 -3.83 5.89 -4.13
CA ILE A 210 -3.17 6.75 -5.12
C ILE A 210 -2.45 7.82 -4.33
N GLY A 211 -1.24 8.17 -4.71
CA GLY A 211 -0.46 9.11 -3.92
C GLY A 211 0.66 9.77 -4.67
N PHE A 212 1.28 10.72 -3.98
CA PHE A 212 2.52 11.37 -4.41
C PHE A 212 3.61 11.08 -3.39
N THR A 213 4.79 10.72 -3.88
CA THR A 213 5.94 10.34 -3.07
C THR A 213 7.14 11.16 -3.51
N VAL A 214 7.91 11.63 -2.53
CA VAL A 214 9.24 12.22 -2.74
C VAL A 214 10.26 11.30 -2.10
N ALA A 215 11.26 10.88 -2.88
CA ALA A 215 12.39 10.10 -2.40
C ALA A 215 13.69 10.89 -2.55
N TYR A 216 14.61 10.72 -1.60
CA TYR A 216 15.97 11.24 -1.65
C TYR A 216 16.95 10.07 -1.58
N LEU A 217 17.66 9.81 -2.69
CA LEU A 217 18.52 8.65 -2.91
C LEU A 217 19.98 9.09 -3.05
N VAL A 218 20.87 8.44 -2.31
CA VAL A 218 22.31 8.67 -2.33
C VAL A 218 23.04 7.37 -2.68
N PRO A 219 24.03 7.38 -3.59
CA PRO A 219 24.89 6.23 -3.84
C PRO A 219 25.49 5.68 -2.54
N TRP A 220 25.34 4.38 -2.33
CA TRP A 220 26.01 3.65 -1.26
C TRP A 220 27.49 3.51 -1.65
N LYS A 221 28.38 3.88 -0.73
CA LYS A 221 29.84 3.89 -0.94
C LYS A 221 30.46 2.51 -0.74
#